data_AF-A0A5S6RB40-F1
#
_entry.id   AF-A0A5S6RB40-F1
#
_cell.length_a   1.000
_cell.length_b   1.000
_cell.length_c   1.000
_cell.angle_alpha   90.00
_cell.angle_beta   90.00
_cell.angle_gamma   90.00
#
_symmetry.space_group_name_H-M   'P 1'
#
loop_
_entity.id
_entity.type
_entity.pdbx_description
1 polymer ?
#
loop_
_entity_poly.entity_id
_entity_poly.type
_entity_poly.pdbx_seq_one_letter_code
_entity_poly.pdbx_strand_id
1 'polypeptide(L)'
;MALVDPKAGESSSSTVTAHHLFVVVIDGVETSIHEGSLQASLGGTVTITSAGNLSASGVRSVVVRGGGGGSVSFTLCGDAVADGVDSASFVRCGAARAEGARAVSVTRCRAADLEQAGRVSLERCREARVRGGGALRAARCRRADVESFGEVHLARCKGARVDWCGSVEVEMCRAVDVSRCGAVTGGRCRVVSAVGCGSVEVAHAVVNILEEEQPQAAQHPVSPSHSSRSSDSE
;
A
#
# COMPACT_ATOMS: atom_id res chain seq x y z
N MET A 1 -53.57 -44.21 26.49
CA MET A 1 -52.38 -43.47 26.98
C MET A 1 -51.21 -43.89 26.10
N ALA A 2 -50.87 -43.07 25.10
CA ALA A 2 -49.74 -43.33 24.20
C ALA A 2 -48.60 -42.39 24.61
N LEU A 3 -47.44 -42.99 24.89
CA LEU A 3 -46.18 -42.29 25.11
C LEU A 3 -45.70 -41.77 23.74
N VAL A 4 -45.54 -40.46 23.63
CA VAL A 4 -44.90 -39.80 22.48
C VAL A 4 -43.53 -39.29 22.93
N ASP A 5 -42.47 -39.80 22.31
CA ASP A 5 -41.11 -39.37 22.54
C ASP A 5 -40.90 -37.91 22.06
N PRO A 6 -40.09 -37.10 22.76
CA PRO A 6 -39.76 -35.76 22.30
C PRO A 6 -38.82 -35.86 21.09
N LYS A 7 -39.31 -35.40 19.94
CA LYS A 7 -38.49 -35.17 18.74
C LYS A 7 -37.36 -34.21 19.13
N ALA A 8 -36.13 -34.73 19.14
CA ALA A 8 -34.93 -33.94 19.28
C ALA A 8 -34.97 -32.80 18.26
N GLY A 9 -35.10 -31.57 18.76
CA GLY A 9 -34.81 -30.38 17.99
C GLY A 9 -33.32 -30.39 17.72
N GLU A 10 -32.94 -30.86 16.54
CA GLU A 10 -31.65 -30.51 15.97
C GLU A 10 -31.59 -28.99 15.93
N SER A 11 -30.91 -28.44 16.93
CA SER A 11 -30.36 -27.12 16.87
C SER A 11 -29.42 -27.15 15.67
N SER A 12 -29.92 -26.69 14.54
CA SER A 12 -29.09 -26.22 13.43
C SER A 12 -28.30 -25.04 13.96
N SER A 13 -27.22 -25.37 14.69
CA SER A 13 -26.04 -24.55 14.86
C SER A 13 -25.63 -24.20 13.44
N SER A 14 -26.16 -23.06 13.00
CA SER A 14 -25.79 -22.48 11.73
C SER A 14 -24.33 -22.16 11.94
N THR A 15 -23.46 -22.96 11.36
CA THR A 15 -22.06 -22.60 11.12
C THR A 15 -22.12 -21.36 10.25
N VAL A 16 -22.34 -20.20 10.85
CA VAL A 16 -22.20 -18.89 10.23
C VAL A 16 -20.76 -18.90 9.75
N THR A 17 -20.58 -19.07 8.46
CA THR A 17 -19.26 -19.10 7.84
C THR A 17 -18.60 -17.76 8.18
N ALA A 18 -17.61 -17.81 9.08
CA ALA A 18 -16.77 -16.69 9.52
C ALA A 18 -16.00 -16.01 8.36
N HIS A 19 -16.29 -16.40 7.12
CA HIS A 19 -15.62 -16.02 5.90
C HIS A 19 -16.00 -14.63 5.37
N HIS A 20 -17.04 -13.97 5.89
CA HIS A 20 -17.46 -12.64 5.40
C HIS A 20 -17.71 -11.61 6.49
N LEU A 21 -17.12 -11.80 7.67
CA LEU A 21 -17.20 -10.83 8.75
C LEU A 21 -16.31 -9.63 8.46
N PHE A 22 -16.88 -8.43 8.55
CA PHE A 22 -16.14 -7.19 8.57
C PHE A 22 -16.07 -6.63 9.98
N VAL A 23 -14.89 -6.16 10.36
CA VAL A 23 -14.72 -5.29 11.52
C VAL A 23 -14.63 -3.87 10.99
N VAL A 24 -15.63 -3.06 11.31
CA VAL A 24 -15.74 -1.67 10.85
C VAL A 24 -15.58 -0.74 12.04
N VAL A 25 -14.67 0.22 11.94
CA VAL A 25 -14.53 1.30 12.93
C VAL A 25 -15.02 2.60 12.30
N ILE A 26 -16.06 3.20 12.86
CA ILE A 26 -16.61 4.50 12.42
C ILE A 26 -16.44 5.49 13.56
N ASP A 27 -15.76 6.60 13.31
CA ASP A 27 -15.54 7.67 14.30
C ASP A 27 -15.00 7.15 15.66
N GLY A 28 -14.22 6.06 15.64
CA GLY A 28 -13.63 5.41 16.83
C GLY A 28 -14.48 4.30 17.48
N VAL A 29 -15.70 4.04 16.99
CA VAL A 29 -16.55 2.95 17.46
C VAL A 29 -16.36 1.73 16.57
N GLU A 30 -15.85 0.65 17.16
CA GLU A 30 -15.69 -0.64 16.47
C GLU A 30 -17.01 -1.43 16.47
N THR A 31 -17.38 -1.97 15.32
CA THR A 31 -18.60 -2.74 15.10
C THR A 31 -18.29 -3.88 14.14
N SER A 32 -18.64 -5.10 14.57
CA SER A 32 -18.61 -6.28 13.69
C SER A 32 -19.92 -6.36 12.91
N ILE A 33 -19.83 -6.45 11.58
CA ILE A 33 -20.98 -6.47 10.69
C ILE A 33 -20.79 -7.53 9.59
N HIS A 34 -21.82 -8.32 9.34
CA HIS A 34 -21.87 -9.30 8.24
C HIS A 34 -22.98 -8.99 7.23
N GLU A 35 -23.97 -8.17 7.60
CA GLU A 35 -25.05 -7.72 6.73
C GLU A 35 -25.64 -6.38 7.22
N GLY A 36 -26.37 -5.69 6.34
CA GLY A 36 -27.06 -4.46 6.69
C GLY A 36 -26.20 -3.20 6.54
N SER A 37 -26.55 -2.16 7.29
CA SER A 37 -25.94 -0.84 7.18
C SER A 37 -25.74 -0.16 8.53
N LEU A 38 -24.65 0.58 8.66
CA LEU A 38 -24.31 1.45 9.77
C LEU A 38 -24.40 2.91 9.32
N GLN A 39 -24.90 3.77 10.20
CA GLN A 39 -24.98 5.21 9.97
C GLN A 39 -23.89 5.90 10.78
N ALA A 40 -23.11 6.75 10.12
CA ALA A 40 -22.14 7.61 10.77
C ALA A 40 -22.81 8.86 11.34
N SER A 41 -22.18 9.46 12.34
CA SER A 41 -22.68 10.63 13.07
C SER A 41 -23.02 11.84 12.20
N LEU A 42 -22.37 11.97 11.03
CA LEU A 42 -22.51 13.07 10.08
C LEU A 42 -23.32 12.69 8.82
N GLY A 43 -24.14 11.64 8.88
CA GLY A 43 -25.00 11.21 7.77
C GLY A 43 -24.30 10.40 6.67
N GLY A 44 -23.06 9.97 6.92
CA GLY A 44 -22.38 8.96 6.10
C GLY A 44 -22.94 7.57 6.34
N THR A 45 -22.78 6.67 5.37
CA THR A 45 -23.29 5.31 5.44
C THR A 45 -22.18 4.29 5.22
N VAL A 46 -22.25 3.16 5.92
CA VAL A 46 -21.46 1.96 5.62
C VAL A 46 -22.42 0.81 5.42
N THR A 47 -22.41 0.17 4.26
CA THR A 47 -23.38 -0.85 3.87
C THR A 47 -22.66 -2.07 3.34
N ILE A 48 -23.06 -3.25 3.81
CA ILE A 48 -22.70 -4.51 3.17
C ILE A 48 -23.57 -4.67 1.94
N THR A 49 -22.95 -4.65 0.75
CA THR A 49 -23.69 -4.70 -0.53
C THR A 49 -23.97 -6.13 -0.97
N SER A 50 -23.12 -7.07 -0.56
CA SER A 50 -23.26 -8.52 -0.75
C SER A 50 -22.21 -9.21 0.12
N ALA A 51 -22.22 -10.55 0.19
CA ALA A 51 -21.24 -11.31 0.96
C ALA A 51 -19.80 -10.91 0.58
N GLY A 52 -19.03 -10.46 1.58
CA GLY A 52 -17.65 -10.02 1.40
C GLY A 52 -17.49 -8.65 0.70
N ASN A 53 -18.58 -7.93 0.37
CA ASN A 53 -18.48 -6.62 -0.26
C ASN A 53 -19.07 -5.51 0.62
N LEU A 54 -18.30 -4.44 0.79
CA LEU A 54 -18.66 -3.30 1.64
C LEU A 54 -18.52 -1.98 0.89
N SER A 55 -19.47 -1.08 1.10
CA SER A 55 -19.44 0.29 0.60
C SER A 55 -19.56 1.27 1.74
N ALA A 56 -18.62 2.21 1.83
CA ALA A 56 -18.62 3.31 2.78
C ALA A 56 -18.69 4.64 2.02
N SER A 57 -19.65 5.50 2.35
CA SER A 57 -19.90 6.75 1.65
C SER A 57 -20.12 7.91 2.62
N GLY A 58 -19.41 9.03 2.40
CA GLY A 58 -19.62 10.26 3.17
C GLY A 58 -19.22 10.17 4.64
N VAL A 59 -18.35 9.23 5.00
CA VAL A 59 -17.89 9.01 6.39
C VAL A 59 -16.63 9.83 6.65
N ARG A 60 -16.57 10.53 7.80
CA ARG A 60 -15.37 11.31 8.16
C ARG A 60 -14.15 10.42 8.38
N SER A 61 -14.28 9.38 9.18
CA SER A 61 -13.23 8.40 9.43
C SER A 61 -13.82 7.00 9.45
N VAL A 62 -13.29 6.12 8.60
CA VAL A 62 -13.72 4.73 8.50
C VAL A 62 -12.53 3.80 8.35
N VAL A 63 -12.53 2.73 9.14
CA VAL A 63 -11.58 1.62 9.02
C VAL A 63 -12.37 0.36 8.76
N VAL A 64 -11.98 -0.41 7.76
CA VAL A 64 -12.58 -1.70 7.43
C VAL A 64 -11.50 -2.75 7.44
N ARG A 65 -11.72 -3.82 8.22
CA ARG A 65 -10.83 -4.97 8.29
C ARG A 65 -11.58 -6.25 7.95
N GLY A 66 -10.92 -7.15 7.20
CA GLY A 66 -11.46 -8.48 6.91
C GLY A 66 -12.39 -8.55 5.69
N GLY A 67 -13.40 -9.43 5.75
CA GLY A 67 -14.32 -9.69 4.63
C GLY A 67 -13.98 -10.90 3.75
N GLY A 68 -12.92 -11.66 4.12
CA GLY A 68 -12.54 -12.94 3.50
C GLY A 68 -12.41 -12.93 1.98
N GLY A 69 -11.73 -11.91 1.47
CA GLY A 69 -11.36 -11.84 0.06
C GLY A 69 -12.35 -11.12 -0.85
N GLY A 70 -13.29 -10.35 -0.30
CA GLY A 70 -14.14 -9.48 -1.12
C GLY A 70 -13.67 -8.04 -1.20
N SER A 71 -14.51 -7.19 -1.82
CA SER A 71 -14.15 -5.84 -2.25
C SER A 71 -14.74 -4.76 -1.37
N VAL A 72 -13.92 -3.78 -1.00
CA VAL A 72 -14.34 -2.60 -0.24
C VAL A 72 -14.26 -1.34 -1.10
N SER A 73 -15.27 -0.49 -0.97
CA SER A 73 -15.34 0.78 -1.71
C SER A 73 -15.61 1.95 -0.78
N PHE A 74 -14.81 3.00 -0.91
CA PHE A 74 -14.88 4.22 -0.13
C PHE A 74 -15.14 5.40 -1.05
N THR A 75 -16.19 6.15 -0.79
CA THR A 75 -16.57 7.31 -1.59
C THR A 75 -16.78 8.53 -0.70
N LEU A 76 -16.15 9.66 -1.04
CA LEU A 76 -16.30 10.92 -0.30
C LEU A 76 -15.94 10.81 1.20
N CYS A 77 -15.00 9.93 1.55
CA CYS A 77 -14.55 9.78 2.93
C CYS A 77 -13.49 10.84 3.29
N GLY A 78 -13.42 11.24 4.56
CA GLY A 78 -12.31 12.04 5.06
C GLY A 78 -11.03 11.19 5.09
N ASP A 79 -10.99 10.23 6.00
CA ASP A 79 -9.94 9.23 6.12
C ASP A 79 -10.55 7.84 5.97
N ALA A 80 -10.05 7.05 5.03
CA ALA A 80 -10.50 5.69 4.76
C ALA A 80 -9.34 4.71 4.84
N VAL A 81 -9.52 3.62 5.58
CA VAL A 81 -8.52 2.57 5.78
C VAL A 81 -9.12 1.21 5.43
N ALA A 82 -8.39 0.43 4.63
CA ALA A 82 -8.73 -0.94 4.28
C ALA A 82 -7.58 -1.88 4.68
N ASP A 83 -7.87 -2.92 5.44
CA ASP A 83 -6.86 -3.83 5.97
C ASP A 83 -7.29 -5.29 5.76
N GLY A 84 -6.42 -6.08 5.12
CA GLY A 84 -6.68 -7.51 4.88
C GLY A 84 -7.89 -7.79 3.97
N VAL A 85 -8.13 -6.90 3.00
CA VAL A 85 -9.19 -7.03 1.98
C VAL A 85 -8.59 -7.55 0.67
N ASP A 86 -9.38 -8.19 -0.22
CA ASP A 86 -8.84 -8.54 -1.54
C ASP A 86 -8.63 -7.29 -2.39
N SER A 87 -9.68 -6.46 -2.49
CA SER A 87 -9.67 -5.30 -3.36
C SER A 87 -10.22 -4.06 -2.65
N ALA A 88 -9.51 -2.94 -2.76
CA ALA A 88 -9.92 -1.65 -2.19
C ALA A 88 -10.04 -0.56 -3.26
N SER A 89 -11.13 0.20 -3.22
CA SER A 89 -11.35 1.35 -4.09
C SER A 89 -11.63 2.60 -3.28
N PHE A 90 -10.94 3.69 -3.60
CA PHE A 90 -11.04 4.97 -2.90
C PHE A 90 -11.34 6.07 -3.91
N VAL A 91 -12.52 6.68 -3.81
CA VAL A 91 -12.98 7.73 -4.72
C VAL A 91 -13.23 9.01 -3.94
N ARG A 92 -12.48 10.06 -4.26
CA ARG A 92 -12.62 11.38 -3.63
C ARG A 92 -12.44 11.34 -2.10
N CYS A 93 -11.51 10.51 -1.63
CA CYS A 93 -11.16 10.46 -0.20
C CYS A 93 -10.10 11.51 0.14
N GLY A 94 -10.11 12.02 1.37
CA GLY A 94 -9.02 12.88 1.87
C GLY A 94 -7.72 12.09 1.97
N ALA A 95 -7.69 11.10 2.87
CA ALA A 95 -6.62 10.10 2.96
C ALA A 95 -7.16 8.70 2.62
N ALA A 96 -6.40 7.96 1.81
CA ALA A 96 -6.64 6.56 1.51
C ALA A 96 -5.48 5.73 2.05
N ARG A 97 -5.76 4.76 2.91
CA ARG A 97 -4.76 3.81 3.40
C ARG A 97 -5.21 2.39 3.10
N ALA A 98 -4.29 1.58 2.62
CA ALA A 98 -4.56 0.16 2.45
C ALA A 98 -3.34 -0.68 2.81
N GLU A 99 -3.59 -1.79 3.49
CA GLU A 99 -2.57 -2.77 3.86
C GLU A 99 -3.03 -4.17 3.47
N GLY A 100 -2.12 -4.96 2.88
CA GLY A 100 -2.36 -6.38 2.57
C GLY A 100 -3.43 -6.62 1.51
N ALA A 101 -3.63 -5.67 0.59
CA ALA A 101 -4.63 -5.78 -0.47
C ALA A 101 -4.05 -6.36 -1.77
N ARG A 102 -4.78 -7.26 -2.44
CA ARG A 102 -4.37 -7.75 -3.76
C ARG A 102 -4.43 -6.65 -4.81
N ALA A 103 -5.46 -5.80 -4.76
CA ALA A 103 -5.63 -4.69 -5.69
C ALA A 103 -6.12 -3.41 -4.98
N VAL A 104 -5.51 -2.27 -5.31
CA VAL A 104 -5.91 -0.97 -4.79
C VAL A 104 -6.09 0.03 -5.94
N SER A 105 -7.22 0.73 -5.93
CA SER A 105 -7.48 1.86 -6.82
C SER A 105 -7.79 3.12 -6.02
N VAL A 106 -7.09 4.21 -6.29
CA VAL A 106 -7.33 5.51 -5.66
C VAL A 106 -7.52 6.57 -6.73
N THR A 107 -8.67 7.23 -6.72
CA THR A 107 -9.00 8.31 -7.64
C THR A 107 -9.33 9.57 -6.86
N ARG A 108 -8.58 10.64 -7.13
CA ARG A 108 -8.68 11.93 -6.46
C ARG A 108 -8.52 11.81 -4.94
N CYS A 109 -7.28 11.92 -4.47
CA CYS A 109 -6.99 11.94 -3.04
C CYS A 109 -6.05 13.09 -2.66
N ARG A 110 -6.05 13.49 -1.38
CA ARG A 110 -4.98 14.35 -0.85
C ARG A 110 -3.76 13.51 -0.53
N ALA A 111 -3.93 12.39 0.14
CA ALA A 111 -2.86 11.47 0.50
C ALA A 111 -3.26 10.01 0.25
N ALA A 112 -2.32 9.21 -0.25
CA ALA A 112 -2.42 7.76 -0.32
C ALA A 112 -1.20 7.15 0.38
N ASP A 113 -1.43 6.19 1.27
CA ASP A 113 -0.40 5.43 1.98
C ASP A 113 -0.73 3.94 1.86
N LEU A 114 -0.04 3.24 0.97
CA LEU A 114 -0.38 1.90 0.54
C LEU A 114 0.80 0.97 0.79
N GLU A 115 0.57 -0.09 1.55
CA GLU A 115 1.59 -1.04 1.97
C GLU A 115 1.15 -2.46 1.57
N GLN A 116 2.09 -3.27 1.07
CA GLN A 116 1.86 -4.67 0.70
C GLN A 116 0.65 -4.83 -0.26
N ALA A 117 0.66 -4.05 -1.34
CA ALA A 117 -0.42 -4.02 -2.32
C ALA A 117 0.01 -4.65 -3.66
N GLY A 118 -0.66 -5.74 -4.08
CA GLY A 118 -0.27 -6.49 -5.28
C GLY A 118 -0.27 -5.65 -6.56
N ARG A 119 -1.40 -5.00 -6.86
CA ARG A 119 -1.54 -4.05 -7.97
C ARG A 119 -2.12 -2.74 -7.48
N VAL A 120 -1.48 -1.63 -7.85
CA VAL A 120 -1.89 -0.29 -7.42
C VAL A 120 -2.15 0.61 -8.63
N SER A 121 -3.30 1.29 -8.62
CA SER A 121 -3.64 2.33 -9.59
C SER A 121 -3.97 3.64 -8.85
N LEU A 122 -3.20 4.69 -9.12
CA LEU A 122 -3.39 6.02 -8.54
C LEU A 122 -3.68 7.03 -9.64
N GLU A 123 -4.80 7.75 -9.53
CA GLU A 123 -5.10 8.90 -10.38
C GLU A 123 -5.36 10.14 -9.54
N ARG A 124 -4.66 11.25 -9.86
CA ARG A 124 -4.89 12.58 -9.29
C ARG A 124 -4.78 12.60 -7.75
N CYS A 125 -3.74 11.99 -7.21
CA CYS A 125 -3.40 12.09 -5.80
C CYS A 125 -2.35 13.18 -5.56
N ARG A 126 -2.48 14.00 -4.53
CA ARG A 126 -1.43 15.01 -4.27
C ARG A 126 -0.16 14.33 -3.78
N GLU A 127 -0.27 13.49 -2.76
CA GLU A 127 0.85 12.77 -2.16
C GLU A 127 0.53 11.28 -2.17
N ALA A 128 1.48 10.48 -2.64
CA ALA A 128 1.37 9.04 -2.66
C ALA A 128 2.64 8.43 -2.07
N ARG A 129 2.48 7.55 -1.08
CA ARG A 129 3.49 6.64 -0.57
C ARG A 129 3.01 5.23 -0.85
N VAL A 130 3.81 4.45 -1.55
CA VAL A 130 3.43 3.09 -1.96
C VAL A 130 4.63 2.18 -1.77
N ARG A 131 4.48 1.12 -0.98
CA ARG A 131 5.55 0.16 -0.73
C ARG A 131 5.09 -1.28 -0.84
N GLY A 132 5.96 -2.10 -1.42
CA GLY A 132 5.78 -3.55 -1.47
C GLY A 132 4.62 -3.94 -2.38
N GLY A 133 4.93 -4.31 -3.62
CA GLY A 133 3.91 -4.76 -4.55
C GLY A 133 4.43 -5.32 -5.85
N GLY A 134 3.51 -5.79 -6.69
CA GLY A 134 3.84 -6.31 -8.02
C GLY A 134 3.94 -5.21 -9.05
N ALA A 135 2.88 -4.40 -9.18
CA ALA A 135 2.78 -3.38 -10.22
C ALA A 135 2.10 -2.10 -9.72
N LEU A 136 2.70 -0.94 -10.04
CA LEU A 136 2.16 0.38 -9.76
C LEU A 136 1.93 1.17 -11.05
N ARG A 137 0.73 1.75 -11.21
CA ARG A 137 0.46 2.80 -12.18
C ARG A 137 0.01 4.06 -11.44
N ALA A 138 0.80 5.14 -11.51
CA ALA A 138 0.43 6.42 -10.92
C ALA A 138 0.40 7.53 -11.96
N ALA A 139 -0.69 8.30 -11.99
CA ALA A 139 -0.87 9.39 -12.93
C ALA A 139 -1.31 10.67 -12.23
N ARG A 140 -0.74 11.80 -12.67
CA ARG A 140 -1.09 13.15 -12.20
C ARG A 140 -0.89 13.33 -10.69
N CYS A 141 0.21 12.79 -10.15
CA CYS A 141 0.56 13.00 -8.75
C CYS A 141 1.38 14.29 -8.55
N ARG A 142 1.25 14.96 -7.39
CA ARG A 142 2.20 16.04 -7.05
C ARG A 142 3.51 15.45 -6.53
N ARG A 143 3.44 14.44 -5.68
CA ARG A 143 4.59 13.65 -5.20
C ARG A 143 4.20 12.17 -5.17
N ALA A 144 5.11 11.30 -5.59
CA ALA A 144 4.97 9.85 -5.49
C ALA A 144 6.28 9.27 -4.94
N ASP A 145 6.23 8.68 -3.76
CA ASP A 145 7.33 7.93 -3.15
C ASP A 145 6.99 6.45 -3.28
N VAL A 146 7.82 5.70 -4.00
CA VAL A 146 7.57 4.31 -4.38
C VAL A 146 8.76 3.45 -3.99
N GLU A 147 8.49 2.29 -3.38
CA GLU A 147 9.54 1.40 -2.89
C GLU A 147 9.16 -0.08 -3.09
N SER A 148 10.12 -0.92 -3.49
CA SER A 148 9.93 -2.39 -3.54
C SER A 148 8.80 -2.84 -4.47
N PHE A 149 8.87 -2.46 -5.75
CA PHE A 149 7.91 -2.87 -6.79
C PHE A 149 8.58 -3.61 -7.95
N GLY A 150 7.91 -4.63 -8.50
CA GLY A 150 8.36 -5.28 -9.73
C GLY A 150 8.32 -4.34 -10.94
N GLU A 151 7.17 -3.67 -11.13
CA GLU A 151 6.92 -2.74 -12.24
C GLU A 151 6.33 -1.42 -11.74
N VAL A 152 6.85 -0.31 -12.22
CA VAL A 152 6.38 1.04 -11.86
C VAL A 152 6.18 1.86 -13.13
N HIS A 153 4.99 2.44 -13.30
CA HIS A 153 4.69 3.39 -14.38
C HIS A 153 4.18 4.71 -13.81
N LEU A 154 4.94 5.79 -13.99
CA LEU A 154 4.63 7.12 -13.49
C LEU A 154 4.38 8.08 -14.65
N ALA A 155 3.20 8.71 -14.67
CA ALA A 155 2.85 9.68 -15.71
C ALA A 155 2.42 11.03 -15.13
N ARG A 156 2.95 12.13 -15.70
CA ARG A 156 2.54 13.50 -15.38
C ARG A 156 2.68 13.86 -13.89
N CYS A 157 3.70 13.32 -13.22
CA CYS A 157 3.97 13.62 -11.83
C CYS A 157 4.88 14.86 -11.69
N LYS A 158 4.65 15.69 -10.66
CA LYS A 158 5.55 16.85 -10.42
C LYS A 158 6.87 16.44 -9.75
N GLY A 159 6.87 15.36 -8.99
CA GLY A 159 8.05 14.81 -8.34
C GLY A 159 7.80 13.33 -8.06
N ALA A 160 8.81 12.50 -8.23
CA ALA A 160 8.76 11.10 -7.86
C ALA A 160 10.09 10.64 -7.29
N ARG A 161 10.03 9.80 -6.25
CA ARG A 161 11.16 9.05 -5.72
C ARG A 161 10.83 7.57 -5.86
N VAL A 162 11.69 6.80 -6.52
CA VAL A 162 11.51 5.37 -6.75
C VAL A 162 12.75 4.64 -6.27
N ASP A 163 12.57 3.64 -5.41
CA ASP A 163 13.67 2.91 -4.81
C ASP A 163 13.41 1.40 -4.87
N TRP A 164 14.44 0.58 -5.08
CA TRP A 164 14.35 -0.88 -5.07
C TRP A 164 13.25 -1.44 -5.98
N CYS A 165 13.26 -1.07 -7.27
CA CYS A 165 12.23 -1.52 -8.22
C CYS A 165 12.80 -2.27 -9.42
N GLY A 166 12.05 -3.23 -9.99
CA GLY A 166 12.49 -3.99 -11.16
C GLY A 166 12.59 -3.11 -12.41
N SER A 167 11.45 -2.66 -12.91
CA SER A 167 11.35 -1.74 -14.05
C SER A 167 10.60 -0.46 -13.69
N VAL A 168 11.08 0.66 -14.21
CA VAL A 168 10.50 2.00 -13.96
C VAL A 168 10.30 2.71 -15.29
N GLU A 169 9.05 2.95 -15.68
CA GLU A 169 8.69 3.77 -16.84
C GLU A 169 8.20 5.14 -16.35
N VAL A 170 8.79 6.22 -16.88
CA VAL A 170 8.44 7.59 -16.52
C VAL A 170 8.09 8.45 -17.72
N GLU A 171 6.94 9.10 -17.66
CA GLU A 171 6.40 9.88 -18.77
C GLU A 171 5.89 11.25 -18.34
N MET A 172 6.37 12.31 -18.98
CA MET A 172 5.90 13.67 -18.78
C MET A 172 6.02 14.16 -17.31
N CYS A 173 7.00 13.65 -16.56
CA CYS A 173 7.24 14.02 -15.16
C CYS A 173 8.20 15.22 -15.03
N ARG A 174 8.08 16.02 -13.98
CA ARG A 174 8.99 17.18 -13.81
C ARG A 174 10.33 16.81 -13.17
N ALA A 175 10.32 15.98 -12.14
CA ALA A 175 11.55 15.51 -11.50
C ALA A 175 11.32 14.06 -11.05
N VAL A 176 12.29 13.19 -11.32
CA VAL A 176 12.25 11.79 -10.92
C VAL A 176 13.63 11.45 -10.36
N ASP A 177 13.67 10.94 -9.14
CA ASP A 177 14.86 10.37 -8.54
C ASP A 177 14.65 8.87 -8.40
N VAL A 178 15.53 8.08 -8.98
CA VAL A 178 15.47 6.62 -9.00
C VAL A 178 16.74 6.05 -8.39
N SER A 179 16.61 5.08 -7.49
CA SER A 179 17.73 4.35 -6.91
C SER A 179 17.52 2.85 -6.92
N ARG A 180 18.59 2.09 -7.19
CA ARG A 180 18.60 0.62 -7.09
C ARG A 180 17.46 -0.03 -7.88
N CYS A 181 17.38 0.31 -9.16
CA CYS A 181 16.39 -0.25 -10.07
C CYS A 181 17.02 -1.09 -11.19
N GLY A 182 16.30 -2.09 -11.68
CA GLY A 182 16.78 -2.91 -12.80
C GLY A 182 16.91 -2.10 -14.09
N ALA A 183 15.83 -1.43 -14.49
CA ALA A 183 15.78 -0.59 -15.68
C ALA A 183 14.91 0.66 -15.49
N VAL A 184 15.32 1.78 -16.08
CA VAL A 184 14.56 3.03 -16.13
C VAL A 184 14.36 3.45 -17.57
N THR A 185 13.10 3.61 -18.00
CA THR A 185 12.76 4.01 -19.37
C THR A 185 11.77 5.17 -19.39
N GLY A 186 11.61 5.81 -20.56
CA GLY A 186 10.49 6.70 -20.85
C GLY A 186 10.94 8.03 -21.46
N GLY A 187 10.21 9.11 -21.19
CA GLY A 187 10.58 10.39 -21.75
C GLY A 187 9.72 11.59 -21.41
N ARG A 188 10.09 12.72 -22.04
CA ARG A 188 9.50 14.05 -21.85
C ARG A 188 9.49 14.49 -20.38
N CYS A 189 10.47 14.00 -19.61
CA CYS A 189 10.66 14.42 -18.24
C CYS A 189 11.60 15.63 -18.19
N ARG A 190 11.50 16.53 -17.21
CA ARG A 190 12.45 17.66 -17.15
C ARG A 190 13.81 17.23 -16.60
N VAL A 191 13.83 16.46 -15.50
CA VAL A 191 15.06 15.87 -14.92
C VAL A 191 14.77 14.45 -14.46
N VAL A 192 15.70 13.54 -14.72
CA VAL A 192 15.76 12.19 -14.15
C VAL A 192 17.13 11.99 -13.52
N SER A 193 17.17 11.70 -12.23
CA SER A 193 18.39 11.28 -11.52
C SER A 193 18.31 9.78 -11.27
N ALA A 194 19.37 9.03 -11.59
CA ALA A 194 19.42 7.59 -11.41
C ALA A 194 20.71 7.19 -10.69
N VAL A 195 20.59 6.34 -9.66
CA VAL A 195 21.72 5.83 -8.86
C VAL A 195 21.62 4.31 -8.76
N GLY A 196 22.71 3.60 -9.01
CA GLY A 196 22.74 2.13 -8.89
C GLY A 196 21.68 1.42 -9.75
N CYS A 197 21.34 1.96 -10.92
CA CYS A 197 20.37 1.37 -11.84
C CYS A 197 21.07 0.56 -12.93
N GLY A 198 20.51 -0.58 -13.33
CA GLY A 198 21.12 -1.47 -14.34
C GLY A 198 21.13 -0.88 -15.75
N SER A 199 20.05 -0.22 -16.16
CA SER A 199 19.98 0.55 -17.41
C SER A 199 19.10 1.79 -17.27
N VAL A 200 19.42 2.84 -18.05
CA VAL A 200 18.68 4.10 -18.08
C VAL A 200 18.52 4.59 -19.52
N GLU A 201 17.29 4.54 -20.05
CA GLU A 201 16.92 4.93 -21.41
C GLU A 201 15.77 5.95 -21.38
N VAL A 202 16.09 7.22 -21.12
CA VAL A 202 15.09 8.30 -21.03
C VAL A 202 15.32 9.34 -22.12
N ALA A 203 14.32 9.53 -22.98
CA ALA A 203 14.36 10.52 -24.05
C ALA A 203 13.78 11.88 -23.61
N HIS A 204 14.29 12.96 -24.18
CA HIS A 204 13.80 14.33 -23.93
C HIS A 204 13.79 14.71 -22.43
N ALA A 205 14.87 14.37 -21.73
CA ALA A 205 15.11 14.74 -20.34
C ALA A 205 16.58 15.05 -20.09
N VAL A 206 16.86 15.85 -19.06
CA VAL A 206 18.21 15.90 -18.47
C VAL A 206 18.36 14.65 -17.59
N VAL A 207 19.33 13.80 -17.91
CA VAL A 207 19.59 12.56 -17.18
C VAL A 207 20.88 12.69 -16.39
N ASN A 208 20.78 12.56 -15.07
CA ASN A 208 21.93 12.53 -14.16
C ASN A 208 22.13 11.10 -13.67
N ILE A 209 23.23 10.47 -14.04
CA ILE A 209 23.61 9.16 -13.51
C ILE A 209 24.63 9.42 -12.41
N LEU A 210 24.29 9.04 -11.18
CA LEU A 210 25.17 9.19 -10.02
C LEU A 210 25.74 7.81 -9.66
N GLU A 211 27.00 7.80 -9.26
CA GLU A 211 27.63 6.61 -8.70
C GLU A 211 27.14 6.39 -7.27
N GLU A 212 26.94 5.14 -6.86
CA GLU A 212 26.77 4.86 -5.43
C GLU A 212 28.10 5.15 -4.75
N GLU A 213 28.14 6.20 -3.93
CA GLU A 213 29.27 6.48 -3.06
C GLU A 213 29.41 5.28 -2.12
N GLN A 214 30.38 4.40 -2.39
CA GLN A 214 30.66 3.23 -1.56
C GLN A 214 30.82 3.72 -0.12
N PRO A 215 30.04 3.20 0.85
CA PRO A 215 30.32 3.47 2.24
C PRO A 215 31.74 2.99 2.49
N GLN A 216 32.69 3.91 2.70
CA GLN A 216 34.03 3.57 3.14
C GLN A 216 33.85 2.81 4.44
N ALA A 217 33.94 1.48 4.38
CA ALA A 217 33.97 0.63 5.54
C ALA A 217 35.08 1.20 6.42
N ALA A 218 34.71 1.74 7.58
CA ALA A 218 35.65 2.21 8.56
C ALA A 218 36.59 1.04 8.86
N GLN A 219 37.80 1.11 8.30
CA GLN A 219 38.90 0.21 8.59
C GLN A 219 39.21 0.43 10.06
N HIS A 220 38.59 -0.37 10.93
CA HIS A 220 39.02 -0.47 12.32
C HIS A 220 40.45 -1.04 12.27
N PRO A 221 41.47 -0.31 12.75
CA PRO A 221 42.78 -0.90 12.90
C PRO A 221 42.67 -1.96 13.99
N VAL A 222 42.82 -3.23 13.58
CA VAL A 222 43.02 -4.34 14.50
C VAL A 222 44.31 -4.04 15.25
N SER A 223 44.20 -3.61 16.50
CA SER A 223 45.36 -3.42 17.37
C SER A 223 46.01 -4.80 17.61
N PRO A 224 47.33 -4.96 17.42
CA PRO A 224 48.00 -6.21 17.76
C PRO A 224 48.01 -6.34 19.29
N SER A 225 47.30 -7.33 19.80
CA SER A 225 47.40 -7.76 21.19
C SER A 225 48.80 -8.33 21.42
N HIS A 226 49.64 -7.57 22.13
CA HIS A 226 50.88 -8.05 22.71
C HIS A 226 50.57 -9.25 23.62
N SER A 227 50.89 -10.45 23.13
CA SER A 227 50.98 -11.64 23.98
C SER A 227 52.39 -11.67 24.55
N SER A 228 52.52 -11.26 25.82
CA SER A 228 53.72 -11.37 26.62
C SER A 228 54.18 -12.83 26.71
N ARG A 229 55.30 -13.15 26.07
CA ARG A 229 56.13 -14.30 26.43
C ARG A 229 56.95 -13.92 27.66
N SER A 230 56.57 -14.44 28.83
CA SER A 230 57.46 -14.53 29.98
C SER A 230 58.12 -15.91 29.95
N SER A 231 59.38 -15.95 29.53
CA SER A 231 60.30 -17.06 29.81
C SER A 231 61.18 -16.66 31.00
N ASP A 232 61.12 -17.50 32.03
CA ASP A 232 62.19 -17.94 32.95
C ASP A 232 63.25 -16.95 33.47
N SER A 233 63.40 -16.89 34.81
CA SER A 233 64.59 -17.37 35.56
C SER A 233 64.65 -16.76 36.98
N GLU A 234 64.39 -17.56 38.02
CA GLU A 234 65.27 -17.86 39.18
C GLU A 234 64.55 -18.77 40.18
#